data_AF-A0A0Q5ZE06-F1
#
_entry.id   AF-A0A0Q5ZE06-F1
#
_cell.length_a   1.000
_cell.length_b   1.000
_cell.length_c   1.000
_cell.angle_alpha   90.00
_cell.angle_beta   90.00
_cell.angle_gamma   90.00
#
_symmetry.space_group_name_H-M   'P 1'
#
loop_
_entity.id
_entity.type
_entity.pdbx_description
1 polymer ?
#
loop_
_entity_poly.entity_id
_entity_poly.type
_entity_poly.pdbx_seq_one_letter_code
_entity_poly.pdbx_strand_id
1 'polypeptide(L)'
;MKNVILKSSQIFTLMAMLNFLLSVVAIYILGLPGESLGMAPFLILLKCVFTLIVAFITVLLFKKNYNSVLRIALLFEIIYLISLVISGFNPFGLKEDNIYSMLIYLNSFIVLFFIFYGSQLVSSKRRS
;
A
#
# COMPACT_ATOMS: atom_id res chain seq x y z
N MET A 1 -12.75 -3.23 21.91
CA MET A 1 -11.36 -3.67 21.65
C MET A 1 -11.20 -4.55 20.41
N LYS A 2 -12.04 -5.57 20.15
CA LYS A 2 -11.99 -6.40 18.92
C LYS A 2 -12.06 -5.61 17.59
N ASN A 3 -12.70 -4.43 17.60
CA ASN A 3 -12.88 -3.63 16.39
C ASN A 3 -11.60 -3.03 15.80
N VAL A 4 -10.59 -2.68 16.60
CA VAL A 4 -9.38 -2.00 16.05
C VAL A 4 -8.52 -3.00 15.27
N ILE A 5 -8.27 -4.18 15.85
CA ILE A 5 -7.47 -5.23 15.22
C ILE A 5 -8.14 -5.69 13.91
N LEU A 6 -9.45 -5.98 13.96
CA LEU A 6 -10.20 -6.38 12.77
C LEU A 6 -10.21 -5.28 11.69
N LYS A 7 -10.47 -4.03 12.06
CA LYS A 7 -10.41 -2.90 11.11
C LYS A 7 -9.02 -2.73 10.51
N SER A 8 -7.96 -2.84 11.33
CA SER A 8 -6.59 -2.72 10.83
C SER A 8 -6.25 -3.84 9.85
N SER A 9 -6.63 -5.09 10.17
CA SER A 9 -6.44 -6.23 9.28
C SER A 9 -7.15 -6.03 7.94
N GLN A 10 -8.40 -5.55 7.95
CA GLN A 10 -9.15 -5.24 6.74
C GLN A 10 -8.47 -4.15 5.90
N ILE A 11 -8.06 -3.04 6.52
CA ILE A 11 -7.43 -1.92 5.83
C ILE A 11 -6.09 -2.34 5.22
N PHE A 12 -5.23 -3.04 5.99
CA PHE A 12 -3.93 -3.50 5.50
C PHE A 12 -4.09 -4.49 4.34
N THR A 13 -5.04 -5.42 4.44
CA THR A 13 -5.30 -6.39 3.37
C THR A 13 -5.78 -5.67 2.10
N LEU A 14 -6.71 -4.71 2.24
CA LEU A 14 -7.19 -3.95 1.09
C LEU A 14 -6.08 -3.13 0.43
N MET A 15 -5.26 -2.44 1.23
CA MET A 15 -4.13 -1.65 0.71
C MET A 15 -3.09 -2.53 0.03
N ALA A 16 -2.76 -3.68 0.60
CA ALA A 16 -1.85 -4.67 0.01
C ALA A 16 -2.38 -5.18 -1.34
N MET A 17 -3.65 -5.59 -1.39
CA MET A 17 -4.27 -6.08 -2.63
C MET A 17 -4.33 -5.01 -3.71
N LEU A 18 -4.71 -3.78 -3.36
CA LEU A 18 -4.78 -2.68 -4.34
C LEU A 18 -3.39 -2.29 -4.87
N ASN A 19 -2.37 -2.20 -4.00
CA ASN A 19 -0.99 -1.93 -4.45
C ASN A 19 -0.47 -3.03 -5.37
N PHE A 20 -0.72 -4.30 -5.03
CA PHE A 20 -0.36 -5.43 -5.89
C PHE A 20 -1.08 -5.38 -7.24
N LEU A 21 -2.40 -5.22 -7.26
CA LEU A 21 -3.19 -5.16 -8.50
C LEU A 21 -2.77 -3.99 -9.38
N LEU A 22 -2.59 -2.80 -8.81
CA LEU A 22 -2.12 -1.64 -9.56
C LEU A 22 -0.71 -1.82 -10.10
N SER A 23 0.15 -2.59 -9.42
CA SER A 23 1.47 -2.93 -9.96
C SER A 23 1.41 -3.85 -11.17
N VAL A 24 0.47 -4.81 -11.21
CA VAL A 24 0.22 -5.66 -12.37
C VAL A 24 -0.34 -4.83 -13.52
N VAL A 25 -1.30 -3.95 -13.23
CA VAL A 25 -1.88 -3.03 -14.22
C VAL A 25 -0.82 -2.07 -14.77
N ALA A 26 0.11 -1.57 -13.95
CA ALA A 26 1.18 -0.69 -14.39
C ALA A 26 2.10 -1.37 -15.43
N ILE A 27 2.43 -2.65 -15.24
CA ILE A 27 3.20 -3.41 -16.24
C ILE A 27 2.43 -3.56 -17.54
N TYR A 28 1.14 -3.90 -17.45
CA TYR A 28 0.28 -4.06 -18.61
C TYR A 28 0.16 -2.75 -19.41
N ILE A 29 -0.04 -1.61 -18.74
CA ILE A 29 -0.16 -0.28 -19.37
C ILE A 29 1.15 0.14 -20.04
N LEU A 30 2.29 -0.12 -19.39
CA LEU A 30 3.60 0.25 -19.95
C LEU A 30 4.07 -0.71 -21.05
N GLY A 31 3.37 -1.82 -21.30
CA GLY A 31 3.76 -2.82 -22.30
C GLY A 31 5.14 -3.43 -22.03
N LEU A 32 5.57 -3.46 -20.76
CA LEU A 32 6.93 -3.89 -20.41
C LEU A 32 7.09 -5.39 -20.66
N PRO A 33 8.17 -5.82 -21.31
CA PRO A 33 8.41 -7.23 -21.57
C PRO A 33 8.56 -8.00 -20.25
N GLY A 34 7.94 -9.18 -20.19
CA GLY A 34 7.97 -10.04 -18.99
C GLY A 34 9.38 -10.46 -18.55
N GLU A 35 10.38 -10.34 -19.43
CA GLU A 35 11.76 -10.76 -19.17
C GLU A 35 12.53 -9.80 -18.24
N SER A 36 12.30 -8.48 -18.29
CA SER A 36 13.03 -7.52 -17.45
C SER A 36 12.30 -7.17 -16.15
N LEU A 37 10.98 -7.00 -16.21
CA LEU A 37 10.16 -6.52 -15.08
C LEU A 37 8.99 -7.45 -14.72
N GLY A 38 8.86 -8.63 -15.35
CA GLY A 38 7.75 -9.56 -15.08
C GLY A 38 7.68 -10.08 -13.65
N MET A 39 8.80 -10.08 -12.91
CA MET A 39 8.83 -10.45 -11.48
C MET A 39 8.50 -9.28 -10.54
N ALA A 40 8.42 -8.06 -11.04
CA ALA A 40 8.21 -6.87 -10.20
C ALA A 40 6.89 -6.89 -9.39
N PRO A 41 5.75 -7.39 -9.90
CA PRO A 41 4.52 -7.49 -9.11
C PRO A 41 4.66 -8.49 -7.96
N PHE A 42 5.43 -9.56 -8.16
CA PHE A 42 5.72 -10.53 -7.10
C PHE A 42 6.61 -9.91 -6.00
N LEU A 43 7.60 -9.10 -6.38
CA LEU A 43 8.38 -8.32 -5.41
C LEU A 43 7.49 -7.35 -4.62
N ILE A 44 6.53 -6.69 -5.28
CA ILE A 44 5.58 -5.79 -4.60
C ILE A 44 4.67 -6.57 -3.66
N LEU A 45 4.21 -7.76 -4.06
CA LEU A 45 3.44 -8.64 -3.18
C LEU A 45 4.22 -9.00 -1.92
N LEU A 46 5.49 -9.41 -2.05
CA LEU A 46 6.35 -9.72 -0.92
C LEU A 46 6.53 -8.50 0.02
N LYS A 47 6.71 -7.30 -0.56
CA LYS A 47 6.78 -6.06 0.24
C LYS A 47 5.48 -5.73 0.94
N CYS A 48 4.34 -5.97 0.30
CA CYS A 48 3.03 -5.80 0.93
C CYS A 48 2.86 -6.76 2.11
N VAL A 49 3.29 -8.03 1.98
CA VAL A 49 3.27 -9.01 3.09
C VAL A 49 4.18 -8.57 4.23
N PHE A 50 5.41 -8.16 3.93
CA PHE A 50 6.34 -7.63 4.93
C PHE A 50 5.75 -6.41 5.65
N THR A 51 5.24 -5.45 4.89
CA THR A 51 4.59 -4.24 5.42
C THR A 51 3.40 -4.61 6.31
N LEU A 52 2.57 -5.56 5.90
CA LEU A 52 1.42 -6.02 6.66
C LEU A 52 1.85 -6.58 8.01
N ILE A 53 2.90 -7.42 8.05
CA ILE A 53 3.42 -7.99 9.30
C ILE A 53 3.91 -6.88 10.24
N VAL A 54 4.76 -5.97 9.75
CA VAL A 54 5.34 -4.89 10.56
C VAL A 54 4.26 -3.92 11.05
N ALA A 55 3.33 -3.52 10.17
CA ALA A 55 2.22 -2.64 10.52
C ALA A 55 1.29 -3.30 11.55
N PHE A 56 1.02 -4.60 11.41
CA PHE A 56 0.18 -5.33 12.34
C PHE A 56 0.81 -5.44 13.73
N ILE A 57 2.11 -5.75 13.81
CA ILE A 57 2.86 -5.73 15.08
C ILE A 57 2.79 -4.34 15.71
N THR A 58 2.98 -3.28 14.91
CA THR A 58 2.94 -1.89 15.39
C THR A 58 1.56 -1.52 15.95
N VAL A 59 0.47 -1.90 15.26
CA VAL A 59 -0.89 -1.68 15.78
C VAL A 59 -1.14 -2.47 17.06
N LEU A 60 -0.61 -3.68 17.18
CA LEU A 60 -0.78 -4.53 18.36
C LEU A 60 -0.11 -3.89 19.59
N LEU A 61 1.09 -3.33 19.42
CA LEU A 61 1.83 -2.63 20.47
C LEU A 61 1.18 -1.30 20.87
N PHE A 62 0.77 -0.48 19.89
CA PHE A 62 0.26 0.88 20.11
C PHE A 62 -1.24 1.01 19.86
N LYS A 63 -2.01 -0.04 20.18
CA LYS A 63 -3.45 -0.16 19.88
C LYS A 63 -4.33 1.05 20.26
N LYS A 64 -3.97 1.80 21.30
CA LYS A 64 -4.71 2.98 21.77
C LYS A 64 -4.59 4.18 20.82
N ASN A 65 -3.52 4.24 20.02
CA ASN A 65 -3.23 5.37 19.13
C ASN A 65 -3.90 5.24 17.75
N TYR A 66 -4.29 4.01 17.37
CA TYR A 66 -4.81 3.66 16.05
C TYR A 66 -6.34 3.50 16.00
N ASN A 67 -7.08 4.47 16.57
CA ASN A 67 -8.55 4.43 16.57
C ASN A 67 -9.20 4.93 15.27
N SER A 68 -8.43 5.58 14.39
CA SER A 68 -8.91 6.15 13.13
C SER A 68 -8.39 5.37 11.92
N VAL A 69 -9.25 5.21 10.91
CA VAL A 69 -8.91 4.57 9.62
C VAL A 69 -7.72 5.25 8.96
N LEU A 70 -7.67 6.59 8.97
CA LEU A 70 -6.58 7.36 8.40
C LEU A 70 -5.24 7.08 9.09
N ARG A 71 -5.23 6.96 10.43
CA ARG A 71 -3.99 6.63 11.17
C ARG A 71 -3.47 5.24 10.85
N ILE A 72 -4.39 4.29 10.66
CA ILE A 72 -4.07 2.91 10.26
C ILE A 72 -3.52 2.92 8.83
N ALA A 73 -4.19 3.58 7.89
CA ALA A 73 -3.77 3.64 6.49
C ALA A 73 -2.40 4.33 6.33
N LEU A 74 -2.18 5.45 7.03
CA LEU A 74 -0.88 6.14 7.04
C LEU A 74 0.25 5.27 7.60
N LEU A 75 -0.03 4.45 8.63
CA LEU A 75 0.98 3.54 9.16
C LEU A 75 1.42 2.54 8.09
N PHE A 76 0.47 1.91 7.39
CA PHE A 76 0.78 1.00 6.29
C PHE A 76 1.59 1.73 5.21
N GLU A 77 1.12 2.92 4.80
CA GLU A 77 1.77 3.71 3.75
C GLU A 77 3.21 4.06 4.10
N ILE A 78 3.47 4.57 5.30
CA ILE A 78 4.82 4.95 5.73
C ILE A 78 5.75 3.74 5.69
N ILE A 79 5.33 2.61 6.24
CA ILE A 79 6.14 1.38 6.24
C ILE A 79 6.34 0.87 4.82
N TYR A 80 5.31 0.91 3.97
CA TYR A 80 5.37 0.50 2.58
C TYR A 80 6.38 1.34 1.79
N LEU A 81 6.29 2.67 1.88
CA LEU A 81 7.20 3.59 1.22
C LEU A 81 8.64 3.39 1.66
N ILE A 82 8.88 3.20 2.97
CA ILE A 82 10.22 2.87 3.48
C ILE A 82 10.70 1.54 2.88
N SER A 83 9.85 0.53 2.78
CA SER A 83 10.21 -0.76 2.18
C SER A 83 10.56 -0.63 0.70
N LEU A 84 9.89 0.26 -0.05
CA LEU A 84 10.19 0.54 -1.45
C LEU A 84 11.58 1.16 -1.60
N VAL A 85 11.87 2.19 -0.81
CA VAL A 85 13.16 2.90 -0.82
C VAL A 85 14.32 1.96 -0.51
N ILE A 86 14.22 1.17 0.57
CA ILE A 86 15.29 0.24 0.99
C ILE A 86 15.54 -0.85 -0.07
N SER A 87 14.48 -1.27 -0.76
CA SER A 87 14.58 -2.31 -1.78
C SER A 87 15.04 -1.81 -3.15
N GLY A 88 15.49 -0.55 -3.25
CA GLY A 88 16.06 0.01 -4.47
C GLY A 88 15.05 0.48 -5.52
N PHE A 89 13.76 0.59 -5.18
CA PHE A 89 12.78 1.25 -6.04
C PHE A 89 12.98 2.76 -5.90
N ASN A 90 13.90 3.31 -6.69
CA ASN A 90 14.21 4.74 -6.71
C ASN A 90 13.49 5.40 -7.90
N PRO A 91 12.51 6.30 -7.67
CA PRO A 91 11.80 7.02 -8.72
C PRO A 91 12.60 8.21 -9.31
N PHE A 92 13.77 8.51 -8.76
CA PHE A 92 14.69 9.54 -9.25
C PHE A 92 15.99 8.94 -9.81
N GLY A 93 15.99 7.63 -10.12
CA GLY A 93 17.16 6.93 -10.64
C GLY A 93 17.37 7.18 -12.14
N LEU A 94 18.61 6.99 -12.62
CA LEU A 94 18.97 7.09 -14.04
C LEU A 94 18.67 5.81 -14.86
N LYS A 95 17.97 4.83 -14.28
CA LYS A 95 17.69 3.54 -14.92
C LYS A 95 16.43 3.61 -15.80
N GLU A 96 16.34 2.77 -16.82
CA GLU A 96 15.15 2.66 -17.68
C GLU A 96 13.88 2.30 -16.89
N ASP A 97 14.04 1.62 -15.74
CA ASP A 97 12.96 1.21 -14.83
C ASP A 97 12.36 2.37 -14.01
N ASN A 98 12.81 3.60 -14.22
CA ASN A 98 12.45 4.76 -13.39
C ASN A 98 10.96 5.11 -13.50
N ILE A 99 10.37 4.96 -14.68
CA ILE A 99 8.94 5.22 -14.93
C ILE A 99 8.07 4.22 -14.16
N TYR A 100 8.45 2.94 -14.17
CA TYR A 100 7.75 1.91 -13.41
C TYR A 100 7.83 2.19 -11.91
N SER A 101 9.04 2.49 -11.41
CA SER A 101 9.23 2.84 -10.00
C SER A 101 8.34 4.03 -9.62
N MET A 102 8.37 5.13 -10.39
CA MET A 102 7.52 6.30 -10.16
C MET A 102 6.02 5.96 -10.12
N LEU A 103 5.55 5.09 -11.01
CA LEU A 103 4.17 4.62 -11.02
C LEU A 103 3.81 3.81 -9.77
N ILE A 104 4.73 3.00 -9.23
CA ILE A 104 4.48 2.28 -7.98
C ILE A 104 4.30 3.24 -6.79
N TYR A 105 5.10 4.31 -6.71
CA TYR A 105 4.89 5.35 -5.69
C TYR A 105 3.57 6.08 -5.90
N LEU A 106 3.27 6.49 -7.14
CA LEU A 106 1.99 7.14 -7.44
C LEU A 106 0.80 6.24 -7.09
N ASN A 107 0.89 4.95 -7.39
CA ASN A 107 -0.12 3.95 -7.06
C ASN A 107 -0.35 3.89 -5.55
N SER A 108 0.70 3.91 -4.71
CA SER A 108 0.51 3.85 -3.26
C SER A 108 -0.25 5.07 -2.73
N PHE A 109 0.07 6.27 -3.25
CA PHE A 109 -0.70 7.48 -2.93
C PHE A 109 -2.16 7.40 -3.40
N ILE A 110 -2.41 6.86 -4.60
CA ILE A 110 -3.78 6.61 -5.10
C ILE A 110 -4.52 5.66 -4.17
N VAL A 111 -3.88 4.57 -3.72
CA VAL A 111 -4.48 3.61 -2.78
C VAL A 111 -4.81 4.28 -1.45
N LEU A 112 -3.88 5.07 -0.90
CA LEU A 112 -4.13 5.83 0.33
C LEU A 112 -5.34 6.75 0.17
N PHE A 113 -5.42 7.49 -0.94
CA PHE A 113 -6.53 8.39 -1.22
C PHE A 113 -7.86 7.64 -1.36
N PHE A 114 -7.84 6.47 -2.01
CA PHE A 114 -9.01 5.61 -2.16
C PHE A 114 -9.53 5.12 -0.80
N ILE A 115 -8.63 4.68 0.10
CA ILE A 115 -9.00 4.31 1.47
C ILE A 115 -9.58 5.49 2.23
N PHE A 116 -8.94 6.67 2.13
CA PHE A 116 -9.39 7.87 2.80
C PHE A 116 -10.81 8.27 2.36
N TYR A 117 -11.04 8.43 1.06
CA TYR A 117 -12.33 8.83 0.52
C TYR A 117 -13.41 7.76 0.77
N GLY A 118 -13.07 6.48 0.58
CA GLY A 118 -13.96 5.36 0.90
C GLY A 118 -14.40 5.36 2.37
N SER A 119 -13.48 5.67 3.29
CA SER A 119 -13.79 5.76 4.71
C SER A 119 -14.73 6.93 5.05
N GLN A 120 -14.56 8.07 4.37
CA GLN A 120 -15.42 9.25 4.53
C GLN A 120 -16.84 8.97 4.05
N LEU A 121 -17.00 8.37 2.86
CA LEU A 121 -18.31 8.01 2.31
C LEU A 121 -19.10 7.06 3.21
N VAL A 122 -18.45 6.02 3.71
CA VAL A 122 -19.09 5.05 4.63
C VAL A 122 -19.49 5.72 5.94
N SER A 123 -18.71 6.68 6.44
CA SER A 123 -19.04 7.42 7.65
C SER A 123 -20.22 8.38 7.46
N SER A 124 -20.30 9.04 6.29
CA SER A 124 -21.39 9.95 5.92
C SER A 124 -22.73 9.22 5.84
N LYS A 125 -22.75 8.04 5.20
CA LYS A 125 -23.97 7.23 5.01
C LYS A 125 -24.56 6.66 6.31
N ARG A 126 -23.80 6.62 7.41
CA ARG A 126 -24.29 6.20 8.74
C ARG A 126 -24.90 7.33 9.56
N ARG A 127 -24.77 8.58 9.12
CA ARG A 127 -25.34 9.77 9.79
C ARG A 127 -26.63 10.28 9.14
N SER A 128 -26.99 9.76 7.97
CA SER A 128 -28.29 9.95 7.32
C SER A 128 -29.21 8.79 7.63
#